data_AF-Q3LEG7-F1
#
_entry.id   AF-Q3LEG7-F1
#
_cell.length_a   1.000
_cell.length_b   1.000
_cell.length_c   1.000
_cell.angle_alpha   90.00
_cell.angle_beta   90.00
_cell.angle_gamma   90.00
#
_symmetry.space_group_name_H-M   'P 1'
#
loop_
_entity.id
_entity.type
_entity.pdbx_description
1 polymer ?
#
loop_
_entity_poly.entity_id
_entity_poly.type
_entity_poly.pdbx_seq_one_letter_code
_entity_poly.pdbx_strand_id
1 'polypeptide(L)'
;AGGIAEMAELPSSVRDTTDALDAVGNTTKAVTKGYAIGSAGLGALVLFAAYNEDLKYFIANATEGSFFYGMGAVDFSIANPYVVVGLLFGGLLPFLFGGMSMMAVGRAAQAVVEEVRRQFREKPGIMTYDEKPDYGRAVDILTSAAIKEMIVPSLLPVLSPIVPVLCDLGYCWTHLLHLRTVGAMLLGVIVTGLFVAISNDSVGGAWDNA
;
A
#
# COMPACT_ATOMS: atom_id res chain seq x y z
N ALA A 1 15.32 5.84 -20.66
CA ALA A 1 16.22 6.13 -21.81
C ALA A 1 15.64 5.55 -23.10
N GLY A 2 15.23 4.28 -23.12
CA GLY A 2 14.64 3.64 -24.31
C GLY A 2 13.46 4.40 -24.92
N GLY A 3 12.51 4.88 -24.10
CA GLY A 3 11.39 5.68 -24.62
C GLY A 3 11.81 6.96 -25.36
N ILE A 4 12.89 7.64 -24.94
CA ILE A 4 13.41 8.81 -25.65
C ILE A 4 14.10 8.39 -26.95
N ALA A 5 14.86 7.30 -26.93
CA ALA A 5 15.50 6.76 -28.13
C ALA A 5 14.47 6.37 -29.21
N GLU A 6 13.34 5.79 -28.80
CA GLU A 6 12.23 5.46 -29.68
C GLU A 6 11.55 6.71 -30.25
N MET A 7 11.20 7.67 -29.39
CA MET A 7 10.55 8.91 -29.83
C MET A 7 11.43 9.80 -30.72
N ALA A 8 12.76 9.60 -30.68
CA ALA A 8 13.73 10.34 -31.48
C ALA A 8 14.23 9.55 -32.71
N GLU A 9 13.62 8.40 -33.02
CA GLU A 9 13.97 7.55 -34.18
C GLU A 9 15.47 7.19 -34.25
N LEU A 10 16.09 6.94 -33.09
CA LEU A 10 17.49 6.55 -33.02
C LEU A 10 17.72 5.13 -33.59
N PRO A 11 18.97 4.78 -33.99
CA PRO A 11 19.28 3.45 -34.52
C PRO A 11 18.89 2.33 -33.54
N SER A 12 18.48 1.18 -34.09
CA SER A 12 18.02 0.02 -33.30
C SER A 12 19.06 -0.46 -32.28
N SER A 13 20.36 -0.32 -32.57
CA SER A 13 21.44 -0.67 -31.64
C SER A 13 21.42 0.12 -30.33
N VAL A 14 20.91 1.36 -30.35
CA VAL A 14 20.70 2.17 -29.14
C VAL A 14 19.55 1.58 -28.33
N ARG A 15 18.47 1.14 -29.00
CA ARG A 15 17.31 0.51 -28.34
C ARG A 15 17.69 -0.83 -27.71
N ASP A 16 18.42 -1.69 -28.42
CA ASP A 16 18.93 -2.96 -27.90
C ASP A 16 19.75 -2.76 -26.61
N THR A 17 20.59 -1.72 -26.59
CA THR A 17 21.38 -1.36 -25.41
C THR A 17 20.49 -0.84 -24.28
N THR A 18 19.51 0.02 -24.57
CA THR A 18 18.63 0.58 -23.53
C THR A 18 17.65 -0.44 -22.98
N ASP A 19 17.18 -1.39 -23.78
CA ASP A 19 16.27 -2.45 -23.34
C ASP A 19 17.00 -3.44 -22.42
N ALA A 20 18.27 -3.76 -22.73
CA ALA A 20 19.13 -4.53 -21.83
C ALA A 20 19.35 -3.80 -20.49
N LEU A 21 19.53 -2.47 -20.52
CA LEU A 21 19.65 -1.67 -19.30
C LEU A 21 18.34 -1.58 -18.51
N ASP A 22 17.19 -1.53 -19.17
CA ASP A 22 15.87 -1.49 -18.54
C ASP A 22 15.57 -2.78 -17.78
N ALA A 23 15.87 -3.94 -18.38
CA ALA A 23 15.73 -5.25 -17.72
C ALA A 23 16.59 -5.39 -16.45
N VAL A 24 17.84 -4.89 -16.49
CA VAL A 24 18.72 -4.81 -15.31
C VAL A 24 18.15 -3.82 -14.28
N GLY A 25 17.60 -2.71 -14.75
CA GLY A 25 16.91 -1.71 -13.92
C GLY A 25 15.71 -2.30 -13.18
N ASN A 26 14.87 -3.08 -13.85
CA ASN A 26 13.71 -3.76 -13.25
C ASN A 26 14.12 -4.74 -12.15
N THR A 27 15.20 -5.49 -12.39
CA THR A 27 15.78 -6.38 -11.37
C THR A 27 16.29 -5.59 -10.15
N THR A 28 17.02 -4.48 -10.39
CA THR A 28 17.54 -3.61 -9.32
C THR A 28 16.41 -2.96 -8.52
N LYS A 29 15.32 -2.58 -9.19
CA LYS A 29 14.11 -2.01 -8.59
C LYS A 29 13.40 -3.03 -7.69
N ALA A 30 13.28 -4.28 -8.11
CA ALA A 30 12.73 -5.35 -7.26
C ALA A 30 13.61 -5.57 -6.00
N VAL A 31 14.94 -5.64 -6.16
CA VAL A 31 15.86 -5.82 -5.01
C VAL A 31 15.75 -4.67 -4.01
N THR A 32 15.71 -3.42 -4.49
CA THR A 32 15.61 -2.24 -3.61
C THR A 32 14.26 -2.16 -2.89
N LYS A 33 13.16 -2.52 -3.55
CA LYS A 33 11.85 -2.66 -2.90
C LYS A 33 11.83 -3.79 -1.88
N GLY A 34 12.40 -4.95 -2.20
CA GLY A 34 12.56 -6.06 -1.26
C GLY A 34 13.32 -5.65 0.01
N TYR A 35 14.40 -4.88 -0.14
CA TYR A 35 15.15 -4.34 1.01
C TYR A 35 14.31 -3.37 1.84
N ALA A 36 13.56 -2.48 1.20
CA ALA A 36 12.65 -1.55 1.87
C ALA A 36 11.53 -2.30 2.63
N ILE A 37 10.95 -3.33 2.02
CA ILE A 37 9.92 -4.18 2.64
C ILE A 37 10.49 -4.91 3.86
N GLY A 38 11.68 -5.51 3.73
CA GLY A 38 12.36 -6.19 4.84
C GLY A 38 12.70 -5.25 5.99
N SER A 39 13.21 -4.06 5.67
CA SER A 39 13.50 -3.01 6.66
C SER A 39 12.22 -2.52 7.36
N ALA A 40 11.15 -2.29 6.61
CA ALA A 40 9.84 -1.91 7.17
C ALA A 40 9.27 -3.02 8.07
N GLY A 41 9.41 -4.30 7.69
CA GLY A 41 9.01 -5.44 8.51
C GLY A 41 9.74 -5.49 9.85
N LEU A 42 11.07 -5.34 9.85
CA LEU A 42 11.86 -5.25 11.08
C LEU A 42 11.48 -4.02 11.91
N GLY A 43 11.33 -2.87 11.29
CA GLY A 43 10.89 -1.64 11.95
C GLY A 43 9.53 -1.80 12.62
N ALA A 44 8.57 -2.46 11.96
CA ALA A 44 7.24 -2.69 12.51
C ALA A 44 7.27 -3.65 13.73
N LEU A 45 8.14 -4.67 13.72
CA LEU A 45 8.35 -5.53 14.90
C LEU A 45 8.94 -4.76 16.07
N VAL A 46 9.91 -3.87 15.82
CA VAL A 46 10.48 -3.00 16.86
C VAL A 46 9.44 -2.04 17.43
N LEU A 47 8.63 -1.41 16.56
CA LEU A 47 7.53 -0.54 17.00
C LEU A 47 6.47 -1.30 17.79
N PHE A 48 6.18 -2.56 17.44
CA PHE A 48 5.29 -3.40 18.23
C PHE A 48 5.88 -3.76 19.61
N ALA A 49 7.18 -4.04 19.68
CA ALA A 49 7.85 -4.24 20.96
C ALA A 49 7.80 -2.97 21.82
N ALA A 50 8.06 -1.81 21.23
CA ALA A 50 7.95 -0.51 21.90
C ALA A 50 6.52 -0.26 22.39
N TYR A 51 5.50 -0.55 21.57
CA TYR A 51 4.09 -0.46 21.97
C TYR A 51 3.79 -1.29 23.23
N ASN A 52 4.28 -2.53 23.30
CA ASN A 52 4.06 -3.38 24.47
C ASN A 52 4.77 -2.84 25.73
N GLU A 53 6.00 -2.34 25.60
CA GLU A 53 6.72 -1.72 26.71
C GLU A 53 6.06 -0.43 27.19
N ASP A 54 5.62 0.43 26.27
CA ASP A 54 4.89 1.66 26.58
C ASP A 54 3.59 1.35 27.34
N LEU A 55 2.84 0.33 26.91
CA LEU A 55 1.63 -0.09 27.62
C LEU A 55 1.93 -0.51 29.07
N LYS A 56 2.99 -1.29 29.30
CA LYS A 56 3.40 -1.68 30.66
C LYS A 56 3.78 -0.45 31.49
N TYR A 57 4.53 0.47 30.89
CA TYR A 57 4.96 1.70 31.55
C TYR A 57 3.78 2.59 31.94
N PHE A 58 2.85 2.85 31.03
CA PHE A 58 1.70 3.73 31.28
C PHE A 58 0.69 3.12 32.26
N ILE A 59 0.50 1.79 32.23
CA ILE A 59 -0.36 1.10 33.21
C ILE A 59 0.27 1.14 34.60
N ALA A 60 1.57 0.91 34.73
CA ALA A 60 2.27 0.90 36.01
C ALA A 60 2.31 2.29 36.68
N ASN A 61 2.36 3.37 35.88
CA ASN A 61 2.45 4.75 36.37
C ASN A 61 1.12 5.51 36.31
N ALA A 62 0.00 4.82 36.14
CA ALA A 62 -1.30 5.46 35.99
C ALA A 62 -1.75 6.15 37.29
N THR A 63 -2.14 7.43 37.19
CA THR A 63 -2.71 8.21 38.29
C THR A 63 -4.23 8.08 38.33
N GLU A 64 -4.84 8.24 39.51
CA GLU A 64 -6.29 8.18 39.69
C GLU A 64 -7.01 9.17 38.76
N GLY A 65 -7.93 8.66 37.93
CA GLY A 65 -8.65 9.42 36.90
C GLY A 65 -8.00 9.45 35.51
N SER A 66 -6.82 8.85 35.32
CA SER A 66 -6.18 8.71 33.99
C SER A 66 -6.75 7.51 33.20
N PHE A 67 -6.61 7.53 31.87
CA PHE A 67 -7.10 6.45 30.98
C PHE A 67 -6.56 5.06 31.36
N PHE A 68 -5.34 5.00 31.91
CA PHE A 68 -4.67 3.75 32.26
C PHE A 68 -4.92 3.29 33.70
N TYR A 69 -5.66 4.07 34.49
CA TYR A 69 -5.86 3.80 35.92
C TYR A 69 -6.76 2.59 36.15
N GLY A 70 -6.32 1.69 37.04
CA GLY A 70 -7.05 0.45 37.34
C GLY A 70 -7.04 -0.57 36.20
N MET A 71 -6.25 -0.37 35.15
CA MET A 71 -6.08 -1.36 34.08
C MET A 71 -5.20 -2.52 34.56
N GLY A 72 -5.67 -3.75 34.33
CA GLY A 72 -4.87 -4.96 34.52
C GLY A 72 -3.78 -5.11 33.44
N ALA A 73 -2.96 -6.16 33.57
CA ALA A 73 -1.94 -6.45 32.57
C ALA A 73 -2.56 -6.66 31.18
N VAL A 74 -1.98 -6.04 30.15
CA VAL A 74 -2.35 -6.28 28.76
C VAL A 74 -1.58 -7.50 28.25
N ASP A 75 -2.27 -8.61 28.06
CA ASP A 75 -1.74 -9.80 27.43
C ASP A 75 -2.31 -9.97 26.01
N PHE A 76 -1.50 -10.57 25.13
CA PHE A 76 -1.87 -10.88 23.74
C PHE A 76 -2.12 -12.39 23.57
N SER A 77 -2.70 -13.04 24.59
CA SER A 77 -2.98 -14.47 24.50
C SER A 77 -3.99 -14.77 23.38
N ILE A 78 -3.68 -15.73 22.52
CA ILE A 78 -4.57 -16.18 21.43
C ILE A 78 -5.84 -16.84 22.01
N ALA A 79 -5.82 -17.27 23.27
CA ALA A 79 -7.02 -17.74 23.97
C ALA A 79 -8.06 -16.63 24.19
N ASN A 80 -7.64 -15.35 24.08
CA ASN A 80 -8.55 -14.23 24.15
C ASN A 80 -9.21 -14.00 22.77
N PRO A 81 -10.56 -14.10 22.66
CA PRO A 81 -11.26 -13.95 21.38
C PRO A 81 -11.00 -12.58 20.72
N TYR A 82 -10.70 -11.56 21.50
CA TYR A 82 -10.49 -10.20 21.03
C TYR A 82 -9.12 -10.00 20.36
N VAL A 83 -8.12 -10.76 20.82
CA VAL A 83 -6.82 -10.86 20.12
C VAL A 83 -7.02 -11.55 18.78
N VAL A 84 -7.84 -12.61 18.71
CA VAL A 84 -8.14 -13.30 17.45
C VAL A 84 -8.86 -12.36 16.46
N VAL A 85 -9.85 -11.60 16.93
CA VAL A 85 -10.54 -10.60 16.10
C VAL A 85 -9.56 -9.54 15.59
N GLY A 86 -8.70 -9.01 16.46
CA GLY A 86 -7.67 -8.05 16.07
C GLY A 86 -6.73 -8.62 15.01
N LEU A 87 -6.22 -9.84 15.20
CA LEU A 87 -5.36 -10.53 14.24
C LEU A 87 -6.02 -10.70 12.87
N LEU A 88 -7.28 -11.16 12.83
CA LEU A 88 -8.03 -11.35 11.58
C LEU A 88 -8.31 -10.01 10.90
N PHE A 89 -8.72 -9.00 11.66
CA PHE A 89 -8.96 -7.66 11.13
C PHE A 89 -7.69 -7.05 10.55
N GLY A 90 -6.58 -7.10 11.30
CA GLY A 90 -5.27 -6.64 10.83
C GLY A 90 -4.78 -7.43 9.62
N GLY A 91 -4.95 -8.74 9.63
CA GLY A 91 -4.59 -9.62 8.52
C GLY A 91 -5.32 -9.32 7.21
N LEU A 92 -6.54 -8.78 7.29
CA LEU A 92 -7.32 -8.38 6.12
C LEU A 92 -6.82 -7.08 5.49
N LEU A 93 -6.24 -6.16 6.27
CA LEU A 93 -5.93 -4.80 5.81
C LEU A 93 -4.98 -4.76 4.60
N PRO A 94 -3.89 -5.54 4.52
CA PRO A 94 -3.03 -5.54 3.33
C PRO A 94 -3.75 -5.99 2.06
N PHE A 95 -4.63 -6.98 2.16
CA PHE A 95 -5.43 -7.45 1.03
C PHE A 95 -6.45 -6.41 0.59
N LEU A 96 -7.13 -5.77 1.56
CA LEU A 96 -8.09 -4.72 1.27
C LEU A 96 -7.41 -3.50 0.63
N PHE A 97 -6.26 -3.07 1.17
CA PHE A 97 -5.45 -2.00 0.59
C PHE A 97 -5.00 -2.34 -0.83
N GLY A 98 -4.48 -3.55 -1.05
CA GLY A 98 -4.07 -4.03 -2.36
C GLY A 98 -5.22 -4.03 -3.37
N GLY A 99 -6.36 -4.62 -2.99
CA GLY A 99 -7.54 -4.67 -3.85
C GLY A 99 -8.09 -3.29 -4.22
N MET A 100 -8.22 -2.38 -3.25
CA MET A 100 -8.65 -1.00 -3.51
C MET A 100 -7.67 -0.26 -4.44
N SER A 101 -6.37 -0.43 -4.21
CA SER A 101 -5.32 0.18 -5.04
C SER A 101 -5.35 -0.34 -6.47
N MET A 102 -5.51 -1.66 -6.67
CA MET A 102 -5.63 -2.26 -8.01
C MET A 102 -6.90 -1.80 -8.73
N MET A 103 -8.03 -1.69 -8.03
CA MET A 103 -9.28 -1.16 -8.61
C MET A 103 -9.14 0.31 -9.02
N ALA A 104 -8.49 1.13 -8.18
CA ALA A 104 -8.18 2.53 -8.48
C ALA A 104 -7.32 2.67 -9.74
N VAL A 105 -6.23 1.90 -9.83
CA VAL A 105 -5.37 1.86 -11.02
C VAL A 105 -6.14 1.41 -12.26
N GLY A 106 -6.98 0.39 -12.13
CA GLY A 106 -7.80 -0.11 -13.25
C GLY A 106 -8.73 0.95 -13.84
N ARG A 107 -9.41 1.74 -12.98
CA ARG A 107 -10.27 2.85 -13.44
C ARG A 107 -9.47 3.94 -14.14
N ALA A 108 -8.33 4.35 -13.58
CA ALA A 108 -7.48 5.36 -14.19
C ALA A 108 -6.91 4.90 -15.55
N ALA A 109 -6.44 3.65 -15.62
CA ALA A 109 -5.92 3.06 -16.86
C ALA A 109 -7.01 3.00 -17.95
N GLN A 110 -8.23 2.60 -17.60
CA GLN A 110 -9.35 2.57 -18.54
C GLN A 110 -9.66 3.95 -19.13
N ALA A 111 -9.68 4.99 -18.29
CA ALA A 111 -9.91 6.37 -18.75
C ALA A 111 -8.84 6.85 -19.75
N VAL A 112 -7.57 6.48 -19.51
CA VAL A 112 -6.47 6.78 -20.46
C VAL A 112 -6.64 6.01 -21.76
N VAL A 113 -7.00 4.72 -21.71
CA VAL A 113 -7.24 3.91 -22.91
C VAL A 113 -8.39 4.47 -23.74
N GLU A 114 -9.47 4.89 -23.11
CA GLU A 114 -10.61 5.51 -23.78
C GLU A 114 -10.22 6.83 -24.45
N GLU A 115 -9.41 7.66 -23.80
CA GLU A 115 -8.89 8.90 -24.38
C GLU A 115 -7.97 8.64 -25.58
N VAL A 116 -7.03 7.70 -25.46
CA VAL A 116 -6.14 7.33 -26.59
C VAL A 116 -6.96 6.82 -27.78
N ARG A 117 -7.96 5.96 -27.54
CA ARG A 117 -8.87 5.46 -28.57
C ARG A 117 -9.72 6.57 -29.20
N ARG A 118 -10.12 7.56 -28.41
CA ARG A 118 -10.85 8.73 -28.90
C ARG A 118 -9.97 9.56 -29.83
N GLN A 119 -8.73 9.86 -29.42
CA GLN A 119 -7.77 10.60 -30.23
C GLN A 119 -7.50 9.89 -31.57
N PHE A 120 -7.23 8.58 -31.57
CA PHE A 120 -7.01 7.85 -32.83
C PHE A 120 -8.23 7.83 -33.76
N ARG A 121 -9.44 7.84 -33.21
CA ARG A 121 -10.68 7.82 -34.01
C ARG A 121 -11.02 9.18 -34.60
N GLU A 122 -10.87 10.24 -33.81
CA GLU A 122 -11.20 11.61 -34.22
C GLU A 122 -10.09 12.26 -35.04
N LYS A 123 -8.84 11.82 -34.85
CA LYS A 123 -7.64 12.35 -35.51
C LYS A 123 -6.84 11.22 -36.16
N PRO A 124 -7.27 10.70 -37.33
CA PRO A 124 -6.59 9.61 -38.02
C PRO A 124 -5.15 9.96 -38.42
N GLY A 125 -4.86 11.26 -38.61
CA GLY A 125 -3.53 11.78 -38.93
C GLY A 125 -2.45 11.48 -37.87
N ILE A 126 -2.84 11.09 -36.66
CA ILE A 126 -1.90 10.63 -35.63
C ILE A 126 -1.23 9.32 -36.04
N MET A 127 -1.97 8.38 -36.63
CA MET A 127 -1.44 7.06 -37.02
C MET A 127 -0.55 7.15 -38.28
N THR A 128 -0.72 8.20 -39.09
CA THR A 128 0.11 8.49 -40.26
C THR A 128 1.26 9.45 -39.96
N TYR A 129 1.41 9.87 -38.70
CA TYR A 129 2.42 10.84 -38.24
C TYR A 129 2.26 12.27 -38.81
N ASP A 130 1.12 12.59 -39.42
CA ASP A 130 0.80 13.92 -39.95
C ASP A 130 0.35 14.89 -38.85
N GLU A 131 -0.22 14.36 -37.75
CA GLU A 131 -0.70 15.15 -36.60
C GLU A 131 -0.09 14.64 -35.29
N LYS A 132 0.21 15.55 -34.36
CA LYS A 132 0.71 15.18 -33.03
C LYS A 132 -0.44 14.82 -32.06
N PRO A 133 -0.30 13.76 -31.25
CA PRO A 133 -1.23 13.46 -30.16
C PRO A 133 -1.32 14.58 -29.13
N ASP A 134 -2.46 14.66 -28.43
CA ASP A 134 -2.59 15.50 -27.24
C ASP A 134 -2.12 14.72 -26.01
N TYR A 135 -0.83 14.88 -25.71
CA TYR A 135 -0.21 14.31 -24.51
C TYR A 135 -0.70 14.97 -23.21
N GLY A 136 -1.02 16.27 -23.26
CA GLY A 136 -1.43 17.04 -22.09
C GLY A 136 -2.74 16.51 -21.51
N ARG A 137 -3.67 16.13 -22.39
CA ARG A 137 -4.95 15.53 -21.98
C ARG A 137 -4.78 14.18 -21.27
N ALA A 138 -3.89 13.32 -21.78
CA ALA A 138 -3.62 12.03 -21.15
C ALA A 138 -3.00 12.19 -19.76
N VAL A 139 -2.07 13.14 -19.60
CA VAL A 139 -1.46 13.48 -18.31
C VAL A 139 -2.51 14.04 -17.33
N ASP A 140 -3.34 14.99 -17.77
CA ASP A 140 -4.37 15.62 -16.93
C ASP A 140 -5.38 14.60 -16.36
N ILE A 141 -5.84 13.66 -17.21
CA ILE A 141 -6.72 12.57 -16.79
C ILE A 141 -6.04 11.70 -15.73
N LEU A 142 -4.80 11.27 -15.98
CA LEU A 142 -4.07 10.41 -15.07
C LEU A 142 -3.81 11.10 -13.73
N THR A 143 -3.37 12.36 -13.74
CA THR A 143 -3.09 13.14 -12.53
C THR A 143 -4.36 13.37 -11.71
N SER A 144 -5.44 13.82 -12.36
CA SER A 144 -6.71 14.06 -11.68
C SER A 144 -7.33 12.79 -11.10
N ALA A 145 -7.23 11.67 -11.82
CA ALA A 145 -7.71 10.37 -11.34
C ALA A 145 -6.86 9.87 -10.17
N ALA A 146 -5.52 9.90 -10.29
CA ALA A 146 -4.62 9.42 -9.25
C ALA A 146 -4.83 10.14 -7.91
N ILE A 147 -4.96 11.48 -7.93
CA ILE A 147 -5.17 12.27 -6.71
C ILE A 147 -6.48 11.87 -6.01
N LYS A 148 -7.58 11.71 -6.76
CA LYS A 148 -8.89 11.37 -6.19
C LYS A 148 -8.94 9.93 -5.70
N GLU A 149 -8.40 9.02 -6.49
CA GLU A 149 -8.50 7.57 -6.24
C GLU A 149 -7.58 7.10 -5.11
N MET A 150 -6.49 7.81 -4.83
CA MET A 150 -5.58 7.48 -3.72
C MET A 150 -6.12 7.84 -2.32
N ILE A 151 -7.13 8.72 -2.21
CA ILE A 151 -7.64 9.17 -0.90
C ILE A 151 -8.16 7.99 -0.08
N VAL A 152 -9.00 7.15 -0.68
CA VAL A 152 -9.66 6.05 0.04
C VAL A 152 -8.67 4.97 0.51
N PRO A 153 -7.76 4.44 -0.35
CA PRO A 153 -6.73 3.50 0.11
C PRO A 153 -5.82 4.09 1.20
N SER A 154 -5.42 5.36 1.08
CA SER A 154 -4.54 6.01 2.05
C SER A 154 -5.18 6.27 3.42
N LEU A 155 -6.50 6.44 3.47
CA LEU A 155 -7.22 6.59 4.74
C LEU A 155 -7.30 5.27 5.52
N LEU A 156 -7.28 4.11 4.85
CA LEU A 156 -7.41 2.82 5.51
C LEU A 156 -6.40 2.59 6.65
N PRO A 157 -5.07 2.74 6.45
CA PRO A 157 -4.09 2.55 7.53
C PRO A 157 -4.14 3.64 8.62
N VAL A 158 -4.65 4.84 8.29
CA VAL A 158 -4.79 5.93 9.27
C VAL A 158 -5.98 5.71 10.19
N LEU A 159 -7.09 5.23 9.63
CA LEU A 159 -8.33 5.00 10.36
C LEU A 159 -8.37 3.63 11.04
N SER A 160 -7.62 2.64 10.55
CA SER A 160 -7.69 1.28 11.08
C SER A 160 -7.37 1.15 12.59
N PRO A 161 -6.43 1.89 13.20
CA PRO A 161 -6.20 1.82 14.64
C PRO A 161 -7.29 2.56 15.45
N ILE A 162 -8.02 3.48 14.81
CA ILE A 162 -9.08 4.29 15.42
C ILE A 162 -10.40 3.50 15.48
N VAL A 163 -10.68 2.66 14.48
CA VAL A 163 -11.92 1.87 14.43
C VAL A 163 -12.16 1.06 15.70
N PRO A 164 -11.18 0.30 16.24
CA PRO A 164 -11.36 -0.38 17.52
C PRO A 164 -11.60 0.57 18.71
N VAL A 165 -11.18 1.84 18.65
CA VAL A 165 -11.44 2.86 19.70
C VAL A 165 -12.91 3.28 19.64
N LEU A 166 -13.41 3.54 18.44
CA LEU A 166 -14.77 4.04 18.24
C LEU A 166 -15.83 2.97 18.51
N CYS A 167 -15.52 1.70 18.24
CA CYS A 167 -16.39 0.58 18.63
C CYS A 167 -16.55 0.46 20.15
N ASP A 168 -15.55 0.89 20.93
CA ASP A 168 -15.58 0.92 22.41
C ASP A 168 -16.56 1.98 22.95
N LEU A 169 -16.56 3.18 22.34
CA LEU A 169 -17.42 4.31 22.72
C LEU A 169 -18.92 4.09 22.46
N GLY A 170 -19.26 3.18 21.55
CA GLY A 170 -20.65 2.93 21.14
C GLY A 170 -21.33 1.85 21.95
N TYR A 171 -20.79 0.63 21.95
CA TYR A 171 -21.40 -0.54 22.57
C TYR A 171 -20.31 -1.64 22.77
N CYS A 172 -20.09 -2.09 24.02
CA CYS A 172 -19.60 -3.43 24.42
C CYS A 172 -18.14 -3.67 24.89
N TRP A 173 -17.25 -2.69 25.07
CA TRP A 173 -15.85 -2.99 25.43
C TRP A 173 -15.37 -2.20 26.66
N THR A 174 -14.37 -2.75 27.35
CA THR A 174 -13.64 -2.05 28.43
C THR A 174 -12.33 -1.52 27.82
N HIS A 175 -11.80 -0.40 28.32
CA HIS A 175 -10.58 0.24 27.77
C HIS A 175 -9.37 -0.71 27.57
N LEU A 176 -9.24 -1.73 28.41
CA LEU A 176 -8.24 -2.81 28.30
C LEU A 176 -8.33 -3.61 26.99
N LEU A 177 -9.55 -3.81 26.51
CA LEU A 177 -9.88 -4.69 25.42
C LEU A 177 -9.56 -4.06 24.06
N HIS A 178 -9.69 -2.74 24.01
CA HIS A 178 -9.29 -1.92 22.88
C HIS A 178 -7.79 -2.08 22.58
N LEU A 179 -6.93 -1.89 23.59
CA LEU A 179 -5.46 -1.94 23.43
C LEU A 179 -4.99 -3.34 22.99
N ARG A 180 -5.59 -4.40 23.53
CA ARG A 180 -5.32 -5.79 23.11
C ARG A 180 -5.66 -5.99 21.64
N THR A 181 -6.82 -5.48 21.21
CA THR A 181 -7.30 -5.63 19.83
C THR A 181 -6.44 -4.85 18.85
N VAL A 182 -6.01 -3.62 19.19
CA VAL A 182 -5.11 -2.82 18.35
C VAL A 182 -3.72 -3.46 18.25
N GLY A 183 -3.13 -3.89 19.37
CA GLY A 183 -1.83 -4.58 19.31
C GLY A 183 -1.91 -5.89 18.50
N ALA A 184 -2.99 -6.64 18.64
CA ALA A 184 -3.24 -7.83 17.83
C ALA A 184 -3.45 -7.51 16.34
N MET A 185 -4.12 -6.40 16.02
CA MET A 185 -4.25 -5.90 14.65
C MET A 185 -2.89 -5.55 14.05
N LEU A 186 -2.01 -4.87 14.79
CA LEU A 186 -0.65 -4.57 14.33
C LEU A 186 0.11 -5.85 13.99
N LEU A 187 0.07 -6.87 14.85
CA LEU A 187 0.66 -8.18 14.57
C LEU A 187 0.09 -8.83 13.30
N GLY A 188 -1.23 -8.78 13.12
CA GLY A 188 -1.90 -9.32 11.94
C GLY A 188 -1.45 -8.64 10.64
N VAL A 189 -1.36 -7.30 10.65
CA VAL A 189 -0.85 -6.50 9.52
C VAL A 189 0.60 -6.81 9.21
N ILE A 190 1.46 -6.93 10.24
CA ILE A 190 2.89 -7.20 10.05
C ILE A 190 3.09 -8.54 9.34
N VAL A 191 2.47 -9.60 9.86
CA VAL A 191 2.66 -10.96 9.32
C VAL A 191 2.13 -11.04 7.90
N THR A 192 0.89 -10.64 7.66
CA THR A 192 0.27 -10.77 6.33
C THR A 192 0.83 -9.76 5.32
N GLY A 193 1.06 -8.52 5.75
CA GLY A 193 1.54 -7.44 4.90
C GLY A 193 2.93 -7.71 4.35
N LEU A 194 3.81 -8.31 5.14
CA LEU A 194 5.15 -8.69 4.69
C LEU A 194 5.09 -9.67 3.51
N PHE A 195 4.31 -10.75 3.64
CA PHE A 195 4.21 -11.77 2.59
C PHE A 195 3.50 -11.25 1.34
N VAL A 196 2.42 -10.48 1.50
CA VAL A 196 1.70 -9.87 0.37
C VAL A 196 2.60 -8.89 -0.39
N ALA A 197 3.37 -8.07 0.33
CA ALA A 197 4.27 -7.10 -0.30
C ALA A 197 5.38 -7.80 -1.10
N ILE A 198 6.05 -8.81 -0.51
CA ILE A 198 7.11 -9.58 -1.19
C ILE A 198 6.54 -10.30 -2.43
N SER A 199 5.36 -10.90 -2.29
CA SER A 199 4.70 -11.61 -3.39
C SER A 199 4.39 -10.66 -4.55
N ASN A 200 3.76 -9.52 -4.29
CA ASN A 200 3.39 -8.56 -5.32
C ASN A 200 4.62 -7.97 -6.02
N ASP A 201 5.70 -7.69 -5.28
CA ASP A 201 6.92 -7.15 -5.85
C ASP A 201 7.64 -8.17 -6.75
N SER A 202 7.76 -9.41 -6.27
CA SER A 202 8.43 -10.49 -7.01
C SER A 202 7.66 -10.88 -8.26
N VAL A 203 6.32 -10.98 -8.18
CA VAL A 203 5.46 -11.28 -9.32
C VAL A 203 5.51 -10.15 -10.35
N GLY A 204 5.45 -8.90 -9.89
CA GLY A 204 5.54 -7.74 -10.76
C GLY A 204 6.87 -7.69 -11.52
N GLY A 205 7.99 -7.89 -10.82
CA GLY A 205 9.32 -7.92 -11.45
C GLY A 205 9.52 -9.10 -12.39
N ALA A 206 8.94 -10.27 -12.07
CA ALA A 206 9.01 -11.44 -12.94
C ALA A 206 8.23 -11.25 -14.25
N TRP A 207 7.03 -10.65 -14.19
CA TRP A 207 6.24 -10.35 -15.39
C TRP A 207 6.84 -9.22 -16.24
N ASP A 208 7.56 -8.27 -15.64
CA ASP A 208 8.23 -7.18 -16.37
C ASP A 208 9.43 -7.70 -17.19
N ASN A 209 10.04 -8.82 -16.77
CA ASN A 209 11.22 -9.40 -17.41
C ASN A 209 10.93 -10.67 -18.25
N ALA A 210 9.68 -11.13 -18.29
CA ALA A 210 9.25 -12.32 -19.04
C ALA A 210 8.76 -11.96 -20.44
#